data_AF-A0A1Z2XVM1-F1
#
_entry.id   AF-A0A1Z2XVM1-F1
#
_cell.length_a   1.000
_cell.length_b   1.000
_cell.length_c   1.000
_cell.angle_alpha   90.00
_cell.angle_beta   90.00
_cell.angle_gamma   90.00
#
_symmetry.space_group_name_H-M   'P 1'
#
loop_
_entity.id
_entity.type
_entity.pdbx_description
1 polymer ?
#
loop_
_entity_poly.entity_id
_entity_poly.type
_entity_poly.pdbx_seq_one_letter_code
_entity_poly.pdbx_strand_id
1 'polypeptide(L)'
;MPGRRLELTEEPGFQLICGDQGDGVYSIRLSRPGHPDWRMAAGDFLSFHEAMGIPFELALDRRDREDMLEHYTGFSNGEPTHSYNDPYLRAKEPRVLVHSTTTESWDSIREEGELLSWNTLKARGALREQEPIGAALGDPEDFRDYIMFGGGVTGELIVSSKQKGHLCTDPHIDYLAGARLYFDAALMARDGLLLRDGCHMKVRDRLPLEPYLIWAADWKAAGLGSPGSQPETFANLADGEFSRRFKEYTLVN
;
A
#
# COMPACT_ATOMS: atom_id res chain seq x y z
N MET A 1 -19.90 2.28 16.86
CA MET A 1 -19.45 0.98 16.32
C MET A 1 -17.98 1.12 15.95
N PRO A 2 -17.12 0.10 16.15
CA PRO A 2 -15.74 0.18 15.69
C PRO A 2 -15.75 0.40 14.17
N GLY A 3 -15.02 1.41 13.69
CA GLY A 3 -14.92 1.69 12.26
C GLY A 3 -13.96 0.74 11.55
N ARG A 4 -13.20 -0.04 12.32
CA ARG A 4 -12.16 -0.97 11.87
C ARG A 4 -12.17 -2.24 12.69
N ARG A 5 -11.87 -3.38 12.08
CA ARG A 5 -11.67 -4.65 12.78
C ARG A 5 -10.42 -5.34 12.27
N LEU A 6 -9.63 -5.90 13.17
CA LEU A 6 -8.64 -6.92 12.81
C LEU A 6 -9.00 -8.22 13.53
N GLU A 7 -9.03 -9.32 12.80
CA GLU A 7 -9.27 -10.66 13.33
C GLU A 7 -8.15 -11.63 12.93
N LEU A 8 -7.86 -12.57 13.81
CA LEU A 8 -6.95 -13.68 13.55
C LEU A 8 -7.76 -14.98 13.48
N THR A 9 -7.53 -15.75 12.43
CA THR A 9 -8.28 -16.97 12.12
C THR A 9 -7.33 -18.15 11.92
N GLU A 10 -7.85 -19.36 12.11
CA GLU A 10 -7.14 -20.61 11.78
C GLU A 10 -7.42 -21.07 10.33
N GLU A 11 -8.16 -20.28 9.55
CA GLU A 11 -8.51 -20.61 8.17
C GLU A 11 -7.24 -20.59 7.29
N PRO A 12 -6.88 -21.70 6.63
CA PRO A 12 -5.71 -21.74 5.75
C PRO A 12 -6.04 -21.17 4.37
N GLY A 13 -5.01 -21.00 3.53
CA GLY A 13 -5.19 -20.68 2.10
C GLY A 13 -5.09 -19.20 1.75
N PHE A 14 -4.89 -18.32 2.72
CA PHE A 14 -4.54 -16.91 2.52
C PHE A 14 -3.57 -16.47 3.61
N GLN A 15 -2.92 -15.31 3.42
CA GLN A 15 -2.15 -14.67 4.50
C GLN A 15 -2.99 -13.57 5.14
N LEU A 16 -3.51 -12.67 4.31
CA LEU A 16 -4.30 -11.52 4.69
C LEU A 16 -5.44 -11.31 3.70
N ILE A 17 -6.61 -10.97 4.20
CA ILE A 17 -7.73 -10.44 3.41
C ILE A 17 -8.14 -9.11 4.05
N CYS A 18 -8.41 -8.09 3.25
CA CYS A 18 -8.94 -6.83 3.76
C CYS A 18 -10.11 -6.31 2.92
N GLY A 19 -10.91 -5.43 3.53
CA GLY A 19 -12.06 -4.77 2.91
C GLY A 19 -13.32 -4.83 3.75
N ASP A 20 -14.39 -4.23 3.25
CA ASP A 20 -15.74 -4.40 3.80
C ASP A 20 -16.33 -5.73 3.33
N GLN A 21 -16.69 -6.59 4.29
CA GLN A 21 -17.27 -7.91 4.01
C GLN A 21 -18.81 -7.87 3.93
N GLY A 22 -19.40 -6.68 3.84
CA GLY A 22 -20.84 -6.43 3.74
C GLY A 22 -21.53 -6.09 5.07
N ASP A 23 -20.77 -5.92 6.16
CA ASP A 23 -21.27 -5.48 7.47
C ASP A 23 -21.05 -3.97 7.72
N GLY A 24 -20.45 -3.26 6.75
CA GLY A 24 -20.13 -1.83 6.86
C GLY A 24 -18.90 -1.55 7.72
N VAL A 25 -18.12 -2.59 8.06
CA VAL A 25 -16.88 -2.46 8.83
C VAL A 25 -15.72 -2.90 7.96
N TYR A 26 -14.77 -1.98 7.74
CA TYR A 26 -13.52 -2.35 7.10
C TYR A 26 -12.74 -3.30 8.01
N SER A 27 -12.44 -4.49 7.49
CA SER A 27 -11.83 -5.58 8.25
C SER A 27 -10.47 -5.99 7.66
N ILE A 28 -9.56 -6.44 8.53
CA ILE A 28 -8.34 -7.15 8.18
C ILE A 28 -8.43 -8.53 8.83
N ARG A 29 -8.48 -9.58 8.00
CA ARG A 29 -8.48 -10.98 8.43
C ARG A 29 -7.10 -11.56 8.21
N LEU A 30 -6.45 -11.99 9.29
CA LEU A 30 -5.16 -12.67 9.25
C LEU A 30 -5.37 -14.17 9.38
N SER A 31 -4.66 -14.96 8.57
CA SER A 31 -4.56 -16.40 8.76
C SER A 31 -3.34 -16.71 9.63
N ARG A 32 -3.51 -17.33 10.79
CA ARG A 32 -2.35 -17.76 11.59
C ARG A 32 -1.45 -18.75 10.84
N PRO A 33 -1.97 -19.81 10.19
CA PRO A 33 -1.09 -20.73 9.45
C PRO A 33 -0.49 -20.11 8.18
N GLY A 34 -1.15 -19.09 7.59
CA GLY A 34 -0.69 -18.46 6.36
C GLY A 34 0.19 -17.23 6.54
N HIS A 35 0.02 -16.46 7.62
CA HIS A 35 0.70 -15.18 7.83
C HIS A 35 1.83 -15.30 8.87
N PRO A 36 3.09 -15.52 8.44
CA PRO A 36 4.19 -15.83 9.34
C PRO A 36 4.48 -14.73 10.39
N ASP A 37 4.14 -13.47 10.08
CA ASP A 37 4.33 -12.32 10.97
C ASP A 37 3.02 -11.66 11.42
N TRP A 38 1.98 -12.46 11.68
CA TRP A 38 0.67 -11.94 12.10
C TRP A 38 0.77 -11.04 13.35
N ARG A 39 1.72 -11.32 14.25
CA ARG A 39 1.98 -10.52 15.47
C ARG A 39 2.40 -9.10 15.12
N MET A 40 3.29 -8.94 14.13
CA MET A 40 3.71 -7.63 13.64
C MET A 40 2.54 -6.89 12.98
N ALA A 41 1.78 -7.58 12.15
CA ALA A 41 0.62 -7.00 11.47
C ALA A 41 -0.46 -6.53 12.47
N ALA A 42 -0.78 -7.36 13.47
CA ALA A 42 -1.72 -7.01 14.53
C ALA A 42 -1.21 -5.88 15.44
N GLY A 43 0.09 -5.84 15.72
CA GLY A 43 0.72 -4.75 16.48
C GLY A 43 0.74 -3.43 15.72
N ASP A 44 1.04 -3.45 14.42
CA ASP A 44 0.95 -2.26 13.55
C ASP A 44 -0.47 -1.75 13.45
N PHE A 45 -1.45 -2.63 13.31
CA PHE A 45 -2.86 -2.26 13.35
C PHE A 45 -3.20 -1.55 14.67
N LEU A 46 -2.84 -2.13 15.81
CA LEU A 46 -3.06 -1.51 17.12
C LEU A 46 -2.39 -0.13 17.21
N SER A 47 -1.09 -0.08 16.97
CA SER A 47 -0.26 1.12 17.11
C SER A 47 -0.70 2.25 16.19
N PHE A 48 -1.00 1.95 14.92
CA PHE A 48 -1.47 2.93 13.94
C PHE A 48 -2.82 3.52 14.34
N HIS A 49 -3.79 2.66 14.67
CA HIS A 49 -5.15 3.12 14.94
C HIS A 49 -5.25 3.89 16.27
N GLU A 50 -4.47 3.50 17.28
CA GLU A 50 -4.30 4.29 18.52
C GLU A 50 -3.69 5.67 18.22
N ALA A 51 -2.60 5.72 17.45
CA ALA A 51 -1.93 6.98 17.12
C ALA A 51 -2.80 7.93 16.30
N MET A 52 -3.66 7.40 15.43
CA MET A 52 -4.59 8.19 14.61
C MET A 52 -5.92 8.50 15.31
N GLY A 53 -6.19 7.94 16.49
CA GLY A 53 -7.46 8.10 17.20
C GLY A 53 -8.66 7.48 16.47
N ILE A 54 -8.42 6.47 15.63
CA ILE A 54 -9.46 5.78 14.85
C ILE A 54 -10.05 4.66 15.70
N PRO A 55 -11.38 4.60 15.95
CA PRO A 55 -11.98 3.52 16.71
C PRO A 55 -11.83 2.16 16.01
N PHE A 56 -11.30 1.17 16.72
CA PHE A 56 -11.04 -0.17 16.19
C PHE A 56 -11.50 -1.28 17.14
N GLU A 57 -11.63 -2.48 16.58
CA GLU A 57 -11.80 -3.75 17.29
C GLU A 57 -10.64 -4.67 16.95
N LEU A 58 -9.99 -5.21 17.98
CA LEU A 58 -8.95 -6.22 17.82
C LEU A 58 -9.50 -7.56 18.31
N ALA A 59 -10.06 -8.34 17.39
CA ALA A 59 -10.67 -9.63 17.61
C ALA A 59 -9.61 -10.75 17.70
N LEU A 60 -8.83 -10.67 18.78
CA LEU A 60 -7.86 -11.69 19.20
C LEU A 60 -8.31 -12.30 20.52
N ASP A 61 -8.03 -13.58 20.74
CA ASP A 61 -8.18 -14.16 22.06
C ASP A 61 -7.14 -13.59 23.04
N ARG A 62 -7.31 -13.87 24.34
CA ARG A 62 -6.41 -13.32 25.37
C ARG A 62 -4.95 -13.74 25.16
N ARG A 63 -4.72 -14.99 24.78
CA ARG A 63 -3.38 -15.56 24.61
C ARG A 63 -2.69 -14.92 23.40
N ASP A 64 -3.41 -14.77 22.29
CA ASP A 64 -2.90 -14.15 21.07
C ASP A 64 -2.58 -12.68 21.26
N ARG A 65 -3.41 -11.97 22.03
CA ARG A 65 -3.13 -10.58 22.39
C ARG A 65 -1.86 -10.47 23.23
N GLU A 66 -1.69 -11.32 24.23
CA GLU A 66 -0.49 -11.35 25.07
C GLU A 66 0.77 -11.66 24.23
N ASP A 67 0.70 -12.66 23.35
CA ASP A 67 1.78 -13.07 22.45
C ASP A 67 2.13 -11.98 21.41
N MET A 68 1.12 -11.34 20.84
CA MET A 68 1.32 -10.19 19.95
C MET A 68 2.02 -9.04 20.67
N LEU A 69 1.54 -8.67 21.87
CA LEU A 69 2.14 -7.58 22.64
C LEU A 69 3.58 -7.92 23.01
N GLU A 70 3.86 -9.11 23.54
CA GLU A 70 5.22 -9.53 23.87
C GLU A 70 6.17 -9.45 22.67
N HIS A 71 5.71 -9.90 21.49
CA HIS A 71 6.49 -9.86 20.26
C HIS A 71 6.68 -8.44 19.72
N TYR A 72 5.64 -7.62 19.73
CA TYR A 72 5.64 -6.28 19.14
C TYR A 72 6.33 -5.26 20.05
N THR A 73 6.07 -5.31 21.36
CA THR A 73 6.57 -4.31 22.32
C THR A 73 7.90 -4.67 22.96
N GLY A 74 8.40 -5.90 22.80
CA GLY A 74 9.66 -6.44 23.34
C GLY A 74 10.50 -5.46 24.15
N PHE A 75 10.25 -5.34 25.46
CA PHE A 75 10.76 -4.22 26.26
C PHE A 75 12.27 -4.00 26.15
N SER A 76 12.67 -2.80 25.73
CA SER A 76 13.97 -2.21 26.06
C SER A 76 13.72 -0.90 26.80
N ASN A 77 14.04 -0.85 28.09
CA ASN A 77 13.91 0.35 28.95
C ASN A 77 12.50 0.99 29.03
N GLY A 78 11.42 0.24 28.80
CA GLY A 78 10.06 0.73 28.99
C GLY A 78 9.42 1.41 27.78
N GLU A 79 10.08 1.40 26.61
CA GLU A 79 9.51 1.83 25.32
C GLU A 79 9.15 0.60 24.46
N PRO A 80 8.05 0.64 23.66
CA PRO A 80 7.80 -0.36 22.64
C PRO A 80 8.96 -0.43 21.64
N THR A 81 9.47 -1.63 21.34
CA THR A 81 10.51 -1.81 20.32
C THR A 81 10.03 -1.55 18.89
N HIS A 82 8.74 -1.76 18.65
CA HIS A 82 8.11 -1.52 17.35
C HIS A 82 6.97 -0.53 17.47
N SER A 83 6.83 0.27 16.41
CA SER A 83 5.75 1.22 16.19
C SER A 83 5.34 1.18 14.73
N TYR A 84 4.10 1.60 14.45
CA TYR A 84 3.57 1.74 13.10
C TYR A 84 4.44 2.59 12.15
N ASN A 85 5.30 3.44 12.71
CA ASN A 85 6.20 4.36 12.00
C ASN A 85 7.69 4.12 12.33
N ASP A 86 8.07 2.86 12.55
CA ASP A 86 9.48 2.50 12.80
C ASP A 86 10.42 3.20 11.79
N PRO A 87 11.50 3.88 12.28
CA PRO A 87 12.39 4.69 11.45
C PRO A 87 13.43 3.84 10.69
N TYR A 88 13.05 2.62 10.35
CA TYR A 88 13.86 1.65 9.63
C TYR A 88 12.93 0.68 8.90
N LEU A 89 13.46 0.05 7.85
CA LEU A 89 12.76 -1.03 7.17
C LEU A 89 12.98 -2.34 7.93
N ARG A 90 11.90 -3.07 8.20
CA ARG A 90 11.98 -4.35 8.91
C ARG A 90 12.38 -5.48 7.97
N ALA A 91 12.94 -6.56 8.52
CA ALA A 91 13.61 -7.60 7.73
C ALA A 91 12.74 -8.28 6.65
N LYS A 92 11.41 -8.34 6.84
CA LYS A 92 10.48 -8.99 5.90
C LYS A 92 9.63 -8.01 5.08
N GLU A 93 9.91 -6.71 5.20
CA GLU A 93 9.23 -5.67 4.42
C GLU A 93 9.90 -5.49 3.05
N PRO A 94 9.14 -5.16 2.01
CA PRO A 94 9.69 -4.91 0.68
C PRO A 94 10.61 -3.69 0.70
N ARG A 95 11.79 -3.84 0.10
CA ARG A 95 12.77 -2.74 -0.03
C ARG A 95 12.33 -1.67 -1.04
N VAL A 96 11.41 -2.03 -1.93
CA VAL A 96 10.86 -1.15 -2.94
C VAL A 96 9.35 -1.16 -2.84
N LEU A 97 8.78 0.03 -2.74
CA LEU A 97 7.33 0.24 -2.78
C LEU A 97 6.93 0.75 -4.16
N VAL A 98 5.86 0.20 -4.70
CA VAL A 98 5.42 0.53 -6.05
C VAL A 98 4.11 1.31 -6.03
N HIS A 99 4.03 2.35 -6.85
CA HIS A 99 2.81 3.11 -7.09
C HIS A 99 2.57 3.26 -8.59
N SER A 100 1.36 2.93 -9.05
CA SER A 100 0.97 3.06 -10.45
C SER A 100 0.03 4.25 -10.63
N THR A 101 0.19 4.97 -11.74
CA THR A 101 -0.62 6.15 -12.05
C THR A 101 -0.86 6.28 -13.55
N THR A 102 -1.80 7.14 -13.94
CA THR A 102 -2.07 7.43 -15.37
C THR A 102 -0.97 8.29 -15.99
N THR A 103 -0.86 8.31 -17.32
CA THR A 103 0.11 9.17 -18.03
C THR A 103 -0.07 10.65 -17.67
N GLU A 104 -1.32 11.12 -17.64
CA GLU A 104 -1.67 12.51 -17.33
C GLU A 104 -1.22 12.90 -15.92
N SER A 105 -1.50 12.03 -14.94
CA SER A 105 -1.04 12.24 -13.57
C SER A 105 0.48 12.17 -13.44
N TRP A 106 1.14 11.28 -14.20
CA TRP A 106 2.60 11.18 -14.19
C TRP A 106 3.28 12.46 -14.66
N ASP A 107 2.76 13.10 -15.72
CA ASP A 107 3.31 14.36 -16.20
C ASP A 107 3.24 15.45 -15.12
N SER A 108 2.11 15.57 -14.42
CA SER A 108 1.97 16.52 -13.29
C SER A 108 2.88 16.17 -12.11
N ILE A 109 2.97 14.90 -11.73
CA ILE A 109 3.86 14.44 -10.64
C ILE A 109 5.32 14.79 -10.94
N ARG A 110 5.76 14.61 -12.19
CA ARG A 110 7.13 14.93 -12.62
C ARG A 110 7.37 16.44 -12.61
N GLU A 111 6.40 17.25 -13.04
CA GLU A 111 6.50 18.71 -13.03
C GLU A 111 6.53 19.29 -11.60
N GLU A 112 5.70 18.75 -10.69
CA GLU A 112 5.64 19.19 -9.29
C GLU A 112 6.77 18.60 -8.43
N GLY A 113 7.36 17.48 -8.84
CA GLY A 113 8.41 16.80 -8.09
C GLY A 113 7.91 16.12 -6.82
N GLU A 114 6.60 15.90 -6.68
CA GLU A 114 5.98 15.21 -5.54
C GLU A 114 4.78 14.35 -5.99
N LEU A 115 4.60 13.21 -5.33
CA LEU A 115 3.38 12.40 -5.36
C LEU A 115 2.48 12.86 -4.21
N LEU A 116 1.17 12.96 -4.44
CA LEU A 116 0.21 13.54 -3.50
C LEU A 116 -0.95 12.58 -3.22
N SER A 117 -1.46 12.62 -1.99
CA SER A 117 -2.68 11.91 -1.60
C SER A 117 -3.91 12.48 -2.30
N TRP A 118 -4.97 11.68 -2.36
CA TRP A 118 -6.21 12.08 -3.05
C TRP A 118 -6.81 13.36 -2.45
N ASN A 119 -6.88 13.47 -1.12
CA ASN A 119 -7.40 14.67 -0.45
C ASN A 119 -6.54 15.90 -0.72
N THR A 120 -5.21 15.74 -0.80
CA THR A 120 -4.32 16.84 -1.16
C THR A 120 -4.55 17.33 -2.58
N LEU A 121 -4.74 16.41 -3.54
CA LEU A 121 -5.07 16.75 -4.93
C LEU A 121 -6.47 17.37 -5.05
N LYS A 122 -7.46 16.85 -4.31
CA LYS A 122 -8.83 17.37 -4.27
C LYS A 122 -8.89 18.80 -3.74
N ALA A 123 -8.16 19.08 -2.65
CA ALA A 123 -8.08 20.42 -2.05
C ALA A 123 -7.48 21.46 -3.00
N ARG A 124 -6.60 21.04 -3.91
CA ARG A 124 -6.01 21.89 -4.97
C ARG A 124 -6.92 22.05 -6.19
N GLY A 125 -8.08 21.38 -6.24
CA GLY A 125 -8.95 21.37 -7.41
C GLY A 125 -8.37 20.60 -8.61
N ALA A 126 -7.36 19.75 -8.39
CA ALA A 126 -6.70 18.98 -9.44
C ALA A 126 -7.51 17.74 -9.88
N LEU A 127 -8.47 17.30 -9.05
CA LEU A 127 -9.32 16.14 -9.31
C LEU A 127 -10.72 16.55 -9.73
N ARG A 128 -11.24 15.91 -10.78
CA ARG A 128 -12.62 16.08 -11.25
C ARG A 128 -13.56 15.08 -10.60
N GLU A 129 -13.03 13.93 -10.20
CA GLU A 129 -13.77 12.86 -9.55
C GLU A 129 -14.22 13.28 -8.15
N GLN A 130 -15.39 12.81 -7.73
CA GLN A 130 -15.89 13.05 -6.37
C GLN A 130 -15.30 12.08 -5.36
N GLU A 131 -14.90 10.90 -5.82
CA GLU A 131 -14.48 9.77 -5.01
C GLU A 131 -13.31 9.06 -5.68
N PRO A 132 -12.31 8.54 -4.93
CA PRO A 132 -11.32 7.62 -5.49
C PRO A 132 -11.99 6.29 -5.88
N ILE A 133 -11.41 5.57 -6.83
CA ILE A 133 -11.95 4.26 -7.25
C ILE A 133 -11.98 3.23 -6.10
N GLY A 134 -11.06 3.36 -5.13
CA GLY A 134 -11.02 2.53 -3.93
C GLY A 134 -12.26 2.65 -3.03
N ALA A 135 -13.01 3.77 -3.09
CA ALA A 135 -14.27 3.88 -2.35
C ALA A 135 -15.28 2.78 -2.75
N ALA A 136 -15.22 2.29 -3.99
CA ALA A 136 -16.04 1.17 -4.45
C ALA A 136 -15.64 -0.19 -3.84
N LEU A 137 -14.44 -0.29 -3.25
CA LEU A 137 -13.97 -1.46 -2.49
C LEU A 137 -14.39 -1.43 -1.01
N GLY A 138 -15.12 -0.39 -0.61
CA GLY A 138 -15.40 -0.12 0.80
C GLY A 138 -14.19 0.49 1.53
N ASP A 139 -13.25 1.10 0.79
CA ASP A 139 -12.14 1.80 1.41
C ASP A 139 -12.67 2.93 2.30
N PRO A 140 -12.16 3.03 3.54
CA PRO A 140 -12.55 4.10 4.44
C PRO A 140 -12.16 5.50 3.95
N GLU A 141 -12.92 6.52 4.37
CA GLU A 141 -12.68 7.90 3.89
C GLU A 141 -11.28 8.43 4.23
N ASP A 142 -10.73 8.09 5.39
CA ASP A 142 -9.39 8.46 5.83
C ASP A 142 -8.29 7.87 4.93
N PHE A 143 -8.55 6.82 4.15
CA PHE A 143 -7.55 6.32 3.19
C PHE A 143 -7.20 7.36 2.12
N ARG A 144 -8.09 8.33 1.88
CA ARG A 144 -7.87 9.45 0.95
C ARG A 144 -6.73 10.38 1.37
N ASP A 145 -6.35 10.36 2.64
CA ASP A 145 -5.21 11.14 3.17
C ASP A 145 -3.87 10.46 2.88
N TYR A 146 -3.88 9.22 2.37
CA TYR A 146 -2.67 8.43 2.18
C TYR A 146 -2.39 8.14 0.71
N ILE A 147 -1.10 8.09 0.40
CA ILE A 147 -0.55 7.48 -0.79
C ILE A 147 -0.35 6.00 -0.46
N MET A 148 -1.13 5.15 -1.11
CA MET A 148 -1.06 3.70 -0.95
C MET A 148 -0.03 3.12 -1.91
N PHE A 149 0.79 2.20 -1.39
CA PHE A 149 1.76 1.45 -2.18
C PHE A 149 1.34 -0.02 -2.26
N GLY A 150 1.79 -0.68 -3.32
CA GLY A 150 1.60 -2.11 -3.50
C GLY A 150 2.81 -2.75 -4.19
N GLY A 151 2.57 -3.94 -4.71
CA GLY A 151 3.48 -4.70 -5.57
C GLY A 151 2.68 -5.45 -6.63
N GLY A 152 3.38 -6.14 -7.53
CA GLY A 152 2.75 -6.93 -8.59
C GLY A 152 1.76 -6.13 -9.44
N VAL A 153 0.66 -6.77 -9.84
CA VAL A 153 -0.32 -6.21 -10.80
C VAL A 153 -1.33 -5.23 -10.20
N THR A 154 -1.49 -5.20 -8.86
CA THR A 154 -2.60 -4.50 -8.20
C THR A 154 -2.69 -3.01 -8.58
N GLY A 155 -1.56 -2.30 -8.61
CA GLY A 155 -1.55 -0.89 -9.01
C GLY A 155 -2.10 -0.66 -10.42
N GLU A 156 -1.81 -1.56 -11.35
CA GLU A 156 -2.31 -1.48 -12.73
C GLU A 156 -3.80 -1.79 -12.82
N LEU A 157 -4.33 -2.69 -11.98
CA LEU A 157 -5.78 -2.93 -11.88
C LEU A 157 -6.53 -1.70 -11.37
N ILE A 158 -5.96 -0.96 -10.42
CA ILE A 158 -6.54 0.30 -9.93
C ILE A 158 -6.53 1.37 -11.03
N VAL A 159 -5.44 1.49 -11.79
CA VAL A 159 -5.36 2.41 -12.94
C VAL A 159 -6.37 2.02 -14.03
N SER A 160 -6.46 0.73 -14.37
CA SER A 160 -7.45 0.21 -15.33
C SER A 160 -8.89 0.49 -14.88
N SER A 161 -9.19 0.25 -13.61
CA SER A 161 -10.50 0.52 -13.01
C SER A 161 -10.86 2.01 -13.08
N LYS A 162 -9.89 2.90 -12.78
CA LYS A 162 -10.06 4.35 -12.91
C LYS A 162 -10.38 4.74 -14.36
N GLN A 163 -9.64 4.23 -15.33
CA GLN A 163 -9.87 4.52 -16.76
C GLN A 163 -11.26 4.07 -17.24
N LYS A 164 -11.76 2.95 -16.68
CA LYS A 164 -13.08 2.39 -17.02
C LYS A 164 -14.24 2.97 -16.20
N GLY A 165 -13.94 3.72 -15.14
CA GLY A 165 -14.93 4.27 -14.22
C GLY A 165 -15.65 3.25 -13.34
N HIS A 166 -15.16 2.02 -13.26
CA HIS A 166 -15.70 0.95 -12.40
C HIS A 166 -14.61 -0.06 -12.03
N LEU A 167 -14.82 -0.82 -10.95
CA LEU A 167 -13.88 -1.85 -10.52
C LEU A 167 -13.73 -2.94 -11.58
N CYS A 168 -12.49 -3.19 -11.97
CA CYS A 168 -12.10 -4.24 -12.91
C CYS A 168 -10.88 -4.97 -12.36
N THR A 169 -11.08 -6.24 -12.00
CA THR A 169 -10.03 -7.09 -11.40
C THR A 169 -9.42 -8.06 -12.42
N ASP A 170 -9.73 -7.92 -13.71
CA ASP A 170 -9.20 -8.77 -14.77
C ASP A 170 -7.80 -8.26 -15.19
N PRO A 171 -6.73 -9.04 -14.93
CA PRO A 171 -5.36 -8.64 -15.26
C PRO A 171 -5.05 -8.68 -16.76
N HIS A 172 -5.93 -9.27 -17.58
CA HIS A 172 -5.77 -9.42 -19.02
C HIS A 172 -6.66 -8.47 -19.83
N ILE A 173 -7.30 -7.51 -19.15
CA ILE A 173 -8.14 -6.52 -19.83
C ILE A 173 -7.30 -5.47 -20.55
N ASP A 174 -7.78 -4.98 -21.68
CA ASP A 174 -7.14 -3.85 -22.36
C ASP A 174 -7.25 -2.56 -21.53
N TYR A 175 -6.12 -1.87 -21.40
CA TYR A 175 -6.02 -0.54 -20.80
C TYR A 175 -4.85 0.26 -21.38
N LEU A 176 -4.73 1.53 -21.00
CA LEU A 176 -3.58 2.37 -21.33
C LEU A 176 -2.57 2.36 -20.18
N ALA A 177 -1.37 1.85 -20.42
CA ALA A 177 -0.28 1.90 -19.45
C ALA A 177 0.15 3.35 -19.20
N GLY A 178 0.10 3.76 -17.94
CA GLY A 178 0.55 5.07 -17.50
C GLY A 178 2.02 5.06 -17.08
N ALA A 179 2.27 5.30 -15.79
CA ALA A 179 3.59 5.17 -15.19
C ALA A 179 3.54 4.32 -13.93
N ARG A 180 4.59 3.50 -13.75
CA ARG A 180 4.84 2.69 -12.55
C ARG A 180 6.09 3.22 -11.85
N LEU A 181 5.93 3.65 -10.61
CA LEU A 181 6.93 4.37 -9.82
C LEU A 181 7.48 3.46 -8.72
N TYR A 182 8.80 3.41 -8.58
CA TYR A 182 9.52 2.54 -7.66
C TYR A 182 10.24 3.40 -6.62
N PHE A 183 9.88 3.27 -5.34
CA PHE A 183 10.39 4.09 -4.25
C PHE A 183 11.24 3.30 -3.25
N ASP A 184 12.27 3.94 -2.70
CA ASP A 184 13.13 3.37 -1.67
C ASP A 184 12.44 3.38 -0.30
N ALA A 185 11.94 2.21 0.10
CA ALA A 185 11.20 2.05 1.34
C ALA A 185 12.06 2.30 2.58
N ALA A 186 13.35 1.93 2.53
CA ALA A 186 14.25 2.08 3.66
C ALA A 186 14.57 3.56 3.92
N LEU A 187 14.76 4.33 2.85
CA LEU A 187 14.95 5.76 2.91
C LEU A 187 13.71 6.48 3.45
N MET A 188 12.51 6.11 2.96
CA MET A 188 11.24 6.64 3.45
C MET A 188 11.01 6.32 4.93
N ALA A 189 11.32 5.11 5.38
CA ALA A 189 11.22 4.72 6.78
C ALA A 189 12.18 5.54 7.64
N ARG A 190 13.45 5.62 7.25
CA ARG A 190 14.49 6.38 7.98
C ARG A 190 14.10 7.84 8.20
N ASP A 191 13.47 8.44 7.20
CA ASP A 191 13.05 9.84 7.25
C ASP A 191 11.66 10.02 7.92
N GLY A 192 11.07 8.95 8.45
CA GLY A 192 9.82 8.98 9.24
C GLY A 192 8.54 9.14 8.41
N LEU A 193 8.60 8.89 7.10
CA LEU A 193 7.45 9.05 6.20
C LEU A 193 6.59 7.79 6.08
N LEU A 194 7.19 6.63 6.29
CA LEU A 194 6.57 5.33 6.03
C LEU A 194 5.73 4.85 7.22
N LEU A 195 4.45 4.57 6.96
CA LEU A 195 3.46 4.14 7.94
C LEU A 195 2.97 2.73 7.63
N ARG A 196 2.77 1.91 8.67
CA ARG A 196 2.20 0.55 8.59
C ARG A 196 0.88 0.51 9.35
N ASP A 197 -0.18 0.00 8.74
CA ASP A 197 -1.50 -0.08 9.40
C ASP A 197 -1.95 -1.52 9.70
N GLY A 198 -1.02 -2.48 9.59
CA GLY A 198 -1.26 -3.91 9.71
C GLY A 198 -1.63 -4.62 8.41
N CYS A 199 -1.88 -3.88 7.33
CA CYS A 199 -2.16 -4.44 6.00
C CYS A 199 -1.34 -3.76 4.90
N HIS A 200 -1.16 -2.46 5.02
CA HIS A 200 -0.57 -1.60 4.01
C HIS A 200 0.65 -0.86 4.53
N MET A 201 1.52 -0.54 3.58
CA MET A 201 2.58 0.44 3.74
C MET A 201 2.18 1.70 2.96
N LYS A 202 2.18 2.85 3.62
CA LYS A 202 1.61 4.09 3.08
C LYS A 202 2.33 5.34 3.58
N VAL A 203 2.17 6.44 2.85
CA VAL A 203 2.67 7.78 3.22
C VAL A 203 1.49 8.72 3.32
N ARG A 204 1.50 9.64 4.29
CA ARG A 204 0.44 10.64 4.46
C ARG A 204 0.72 11.89 3.62
N ASP A 205 -0.32 12.44 3.01
CA ASP A 205 -0.37 13.72 2.29
C ASP A 205 0.50 13.84 1.03
N ARG A 206 1.84 13.72 1.17
CA ARG A 206 2.79 13.95 0.08
C ARG A 206 4.06 13.12 0.23
N LEU A 207 4.66 12.78 -0.91
CA LEU A 207 5.96 12.15 -1.01
C LEU A 207 6.78 12.85 -2.12
N PRO A 208 7.84 13.60 -1.79
CA PRO A 208 8.76 14.12 -2.80
C PRO A 208 9.31 13.01 -3.70
N LEU A 209 9.58 13.30 -4.97
CA LEU A 209 10.26 12.34 -5.84
C LEU A 209 11.72 12.19 -5.44
N GLU A 210 12.43 13.29 -5.19
CA GLU A 210 13.80 13.24 -4.68
C GLU A 210 13.79 13.36 -3.14
N PRO A 211 14.52 12.51 -2.40
CA PRO A 211 15.46 11.47 -2.86
C PRO A 211 14.85 10.06 -2.98
N TYR A 212 13.52 9.92 -2.92
CA TYR A 212 12.87 8.63 -2.66
C TYR A 212 12.59 7.77 -3.92
N LEU A 213 12.37 8.39 -5.07
CA LEU A 213 12.09 7.72 -6.34
C LEU A 213 13.37 7.13 -6.91
N ILE A 214 13.41 5.80 -7.02
CA ILE A 214 14.51 5.07 -7.64
C ILE A 214 14.36 5.14 -9.16
N TRP A 215 13.15 4.84 -9.65
CA TRP A 215 12.85 4.77 -11.07
C TRP A 215 11.36 4.93 -11.35
N ALA A 216 11.05 5.38 -12.56
CA ALA A 216 9.71 5.39 -13.12
C ALA A 216 9.74 4.68 -14.48
N ALA A 217 8.81 3.76 -14.69
CA ALA A 217 8.58 3.11 -15.96
C ALA A 217 7.30 3.64 -16.60
N ASP A 218 7.41 4.33 -17.73
CA ASP A 218 6.29 4.42 -18.67
C ASP A 218 6.29 3.20 -19.61
N TRP A 219 5.31 3.10 -20.51
CA TRP A 219 5.21 2.01 -21.48
C TRP A 219 6.50 1.81 -22.29
N LYS A 220 7.19 2.89 -22.68
CA LYS A 220 8.40 2.83 -23.48
C LYS A 220 9.58 2.32 -22.66
N ALA A 221 9.72 2.82 -21.43
CA ALA A 221 10.75 2.41 -20.49
C ALA A 221 10.60 0.94 -20.08
N ALA A 222 9.36 0.43 -19.98
CA ALA A 222 9.06 -0.99 -19.78
C ALA A 222 9.30 -1.86 -21.03
N GLY A 223 9.53 -1.25 -22.20
CA GLY A 223 9.82 -1.98 -23.45
C GLY A 223 8.59 -2.34 -24.29
N LEU A 224 7.43 -1.71 -24.04
CA LEU A 224 6.27 -1.84 -24.92
C LEU A 224 6.45 -1.01 -26.20
N GLY A 225 5.83 -1.47 -27.30
CA GLY A 225 5.81 -0.74 -28.58
C GLY A 225 4.78 0.38 -28.64
N SER A 226 3.82 0.41 -27.71
CA SER A 226 2.75 1.42 -27.62
C SER A 226 2.22 1.50 -26.18
N PRO A 227 1.45 2.53 -25.80
CA PRO A 227 0.82 2.61 -24.47
C PRO A 227 -0.31 1.59 -24.26
N GLY A 228 -0.88 1.00 -25.33
CA GLY A 228 -1.89 -0.05 -25.19
C GLY A 228 -1.28 -1.34 -24.65
N SER A 229 -1.83 -1.87 -23.56
CA SER A 229 -1.34 -3.07 -22.89
C SER A 229 -2.44 -3.76 -22.08
N GLN A 230 -2.05 -4.78 -21.32
CA GLN A 230 -2.82 -5.41 -20.25
C GLN A 230 -2.10 -5.17 -18.91
N PRO A 231 -2.84 -5.01 -17.79
CA PRO A 231 -2.27 -4.75 -16.47
C PRO A 231 -1.09 -5.66 -16.11
N GLU A 232 -1.26 -6.98 -16.24
CA GLU A 232 -0.20 -7.95 -15.90
C GLU A 232 0.99 -7.84 -16.85
N THR A 233 0.75 -7.65 -18.15
CA THR A 233 1.82 -7.52 -19.14
C THR A 233 2.71 -6.32 -18.84
N PHE A 234 2.12 -5.14 -18.58
CA PHE A 234 2.89 -3.94 -18.26
C PHE A 234 3.61 -4.07 -16.92
N ALA A 235 2.94 -4.55 -15.86
CA ALA A 235 3.55 -4.74 -14.55
C ALA A 235 4.78 -5.67 -14.62
N ASN A 236 4.65 -6.83 -15.26
CA ASN A 236 5.74 -7.81 -15.38
C ASN A 236 6.93 -7.26 -16.20
N LEU A 237 6.67 -6.54 -17.29
CA LEU A 237 7.72 -5.93 -18.09
C LEU A 237 8.47 -4.82 -17.34
N ALA A 238 7.73 -3.94 -16.66
CA ALA A 238 8.31 -2.87 -15.86
C ALA A 238 9.13 -3.45 -14.69
N ASP A 239 8.59 -4.43 -13.96
CA ASP A 239 9.27 -5.07 -12.83
C ASP A 239 10.52 -5.85 -13.27
N GLY A 240 10.46 -6.51 -14.43
CA GLY A 240 11.60 -7.18 -15.05
C GLY A 240 12.70 -6.19 -15.44
N GLU A 241 12.35 -5.06 -16.04
CA GLU A 241 13.31 -4.02 -16.41
C GLU A 241 13.90 -3.31 -15.19
N PHE A 242 13.09 -3.04 -14.15
CA PHE A 242 13.58 -2.53 -12.86
C PHE A 242 14.61 -3.48 -12.27
N SER A 243 14.28 -4.77 -12.15
CA SER A 243 15.16 -5.79 -11.58
C SER A 243 16.48 -5.94 -12.38
N ARG A 244 16.43 -5.75 -13.70
CA ARG A 244 17.61 -5.77 -14.57
C ARG A 244 18.54 -4.58 -14.31
N ARG A 245 17.97 -3.39 -14.08
CA ARG A 245 18.69 -2.11 -13.87
C ARG A 245 19.23 -1.97 -12.46
N PHE A 246 18.46 -2.38 -11.46
CA PHE A 246 18.67 -2.09 -10.05
C PHE A 246 18.84 -3.39 -9.26
N LYS A 247 19.95 -4.11 -9.53
CA LYS A 247 20.22 -5.45 -8.98
C LYS A 247 20.35 -5.48 -7.45
N GLU A 248 20.65 -4.34 -6.86
CA GLU A 248 20.75 -4.12 -5.42
C GLU A 248 19.37 -4.07 -4.75
N TYR A 249 18.28 -3.95 -5.51
CA TYR A 249 16.91 -4.03 -5.03
C TYR A 249 16.29 -5.37 -5.45
N THR A 250 15.45 -5.92 -4.58
CA THR A 250 14.66 -7.14 -4.86
C THR A 250 13.20 -6.78 -4.71
N LEU A 251 12.43 -6.97 -5.78
CA LEU A 251 10.98 -6.83 -5.74
C LEU A 251 10.38 -8.05 -5.05
N VAL A 252 9.35 -7.81 -4.22
CA VAL A 252 8.52 -8.84 -3.64
C VAL A 252 7.24 -8.87 -4.46
N ASN A 253 7.00 -9.98 -5.15
CA ASN A 253 5.79 -10.20 -5.95
C ASN A 253 4.74 -10.94 -5.14
#